data_AF-I4B536-F1
#
_entry.id   AF-I4B536-F1
#
_cell.length_a   1.000
_cell.length_b   1.000
_cell.length_c   1.000
_cell.angle_alpha   90.00
_cell.angle_beta   90.00
_cell.angle_gamma   90.00
#
_symmetry.space_group_name_H-M   'P 1'
#
loop_
_entity.id
_entity.type
_entity.pdbx_description
1 polymer ?
#
loop_
_entity_poly.entity_id
_entity_poly.type
_entity_poly.pdbx_seq_one_letter_code
_entity_poly.pdbx_strand_id
1 'polypeptide(L)'
;MKKIVCLLIMLSLSQCKEEPKGKPVAFAEACGGKYYAKEVKGLYEGERIAIPGYLSVSGMLLQNDTINLDLYETPDRKGKSITVSVRTHGGKNAIDKLAKTYQEGDLKIHTATGETLGSKDKVIIHAEHIGSPLGEPSCLFKVFIIEKG
;
A
#
# COMPACT_ATOMS: atom_id res chain seq x y z
N MET A 1 18.18 19.84 55.60
CA MET A 1 19.09 19.52 54.47
C MET A 1 18.26 18.94 53.34
N LYS A 2 18.16 19.67 52.22
CA LYS A 2 17.34 19.36 51.04
C LYS A 2 17.93 18.17 50.28
N LYS A 3 17.17 17.09 50.08
CA LYS A 3 17.47 16.07 49.06
C LYS A 3 16.53 16.30 47.89
N ILE A 4 17.04 17.00 46.87
CA ILE A 4 16.40 17.10 45.55
C ILE A 4 16.68 15.78 44.85
N VAL A 5 15.66 14.92 44.78
CA VAL A 5 15.67 13.72 43.97
C VAL A 5 15.32 14.14 42.55
N CYS A 6 16.34 14.34 41.71
CA CYS A 6 16.17 14.51 40.26
C CYS A 6 15.69 13.18 39.67
N LEU A 7 14.37 13.04 39.54
CA LEU A 7 13.76 11.97 38.78
C LEU A 7 13.99 12.25 37.28
N LEU A 8 15.11 11.74 36.75
CA LEU A 8 15.34 11.67 35.30
C LEU A 8 14.33 10.68 34.71
N ILE A 9 13.23 11.23 34.20
CA ILE A 9 12.30 10.49 33.33
C ILE A 9 13.03 10.31 32.01
N MET A 10 13.71 9.16 31.84
CA MET A 10 14.12 8.71 30.52
C MET A 10 12.87 8.41 29.71
N LEU A 11 12.42 9.37 28.92
CA LEU A 11 11.55 9.11 27.78
C LEU A 11 12.33 8.19 26.83
N SER A 12 12.11 6.89 26.97
CA SER A 12 12.43 5.92 25.94
C SER A 12 11.60 6.29 24.71
N LEU A 13 12.20 7.10 23.83
CA LEU A 13 11.74 7.29 22.46
C LEU A 13 11.64 5.88 21.87
N SER A 14 10.42 5.34 21.80
CA SER A 14 10.12 4.24 20.91
C SER A 14 10.51 4.71 19.51
N GLN A 15 11.69 4.30 19.06
CA GLN A 15 12.11 4.47 17.67
C GLN A 15 11.05 3.79 16.82
N CYS A 16 10.11 4.58 16.29
CA CYS A 16 9.26 4.17 15.18
C CYS A 16 10.19 3.78 14.04
N LYS A 17 10.55 2.50 13.97
CA LYS A 17 11.42 1.98 12.92
C LYS A 17 10.65 2.13 11.62
N GLU A 18 11.16 2.97 10.72
CA GLU A 18 10.53 3.22 9.44
C GLU A 18 10.45 1.90 8.67
N GLU A 19 9.24 1.49 8.32
CA GLU A 19 9.03 0.27 7.54
C GLU A 19 9.80 0.35 6.20
N PRO A 20 10.55 -0.70 5.81
CA PRO A 20 11.43 -0.61 4.64
C PRO A 20 10.62 -0.54 3.34
N LYS A 21 11.03 0.40 2.48
CA LYS A 21 10.49 0.61 1.14
C LYS A 21 10.84 -0.54 0.20
N GLY A 22 10.00 -0.73 -0.81
CA GLY A 22 10.25 -1.67 -1.91
C GLY A 22 11.26 -1.16 -2.95
N LYS A 23 11.85 -2.08 -3.72
CA LYS A 23 12.77 -1.75 -4.83
C LYS A 23 11.98 -1.19 -6.03
N PRO A 24 12.41 -0.09 -6.68
CA PRO A 24 11.76 0.41 -7.89
C PRO A 24 11.70 -0.64 -8.99
N VAL A 25 10.53 -0.79 -9.60
CA VAL A 25 10.31 -1.67 -10.76
C VAL A 25 9.45 -0.98 -11.80
N ALA A 26 9.64 -1.33 -13.07
CA ALA A 26 8.78 -0.83 -14.13
C ALA A 26 7.41 -1.52 -14.06
N PHE A 27 6.35 -0.80 -14.44
CA PHE A 27 4.98 -1.30 -14.43
C PHE A 27 4.84 -2.62 -15.21
N ALA A 28 5.46 -2.70 -16.39
CA ALA A 28 5.45 -3.90 -17.24
C ALA A 28 6.13 -5.12 -16.61
N GLU A 29 7.04 -4.93 -15.66
CA GLU A 29 7.76 -6.02 -14.99
C GLU A 29 7.03 -6.53 -13.75
N ALA A 30 6.18 -5.70 -13.13
CA ALA A 30 5.51 -6.04 -11.87
C ALA A 30 4.71 -7.34 -11.99
N CYS A 31 3.94 -7.53 -13.07
CA CYS A 31 3.19 -8.76 -13.35
C CYS A 31 4.02 -9.84 -14.09
N GLY A 32 5.33 -9.66 -14.29
CA GLY A 32 6.15 -10.51 -15.16
C GLY A 32 6.60 -11.84 -14.54
N GLY A 33 5.99 -12.30 -13.46
CA GLY A 33 6.39 -13.53 -12.74
C GLY A 33 7.61 -13.39 -11.83
N LYS A 34 8.55 -12.50 -12.16
CA LYS A 34 9.80 -12.29 -11.41
C LYS A 34 9.58 -12.00 -9.91
N TYR A 35 8.56 -11.21 -9.61
CA TYR A 35 8.25 -10.74 -8.25
C TYR A 35 7.10 -11.52 -7.58
N TYR A 36 6.67 -12.63 -8.19
CA TYR A 36 5.61 -13.45 -7.61
C TYR A 36 6.06 -14.02 -6.27
N ALA A 37 5.15 -13.99 -5.31
CA ALA A 37 5.42 -14.59 -4.01
C ALA A 37 5.71 -16.08 -4.18
N LYS A 38 6.77 -16.53 -3.50
CA LYS A 38 7.21 -17.92 -3.51
C LYS A 38 6.83 -18.56 -2.19
N GLU A 39 6.51 -19.84 -2.24
CA GLU A 39 6.32 -20.61 -1.02
C GLU A 39 7.68 -20.83 -0.34
N VAL A 40 7.81 -20.32 0.88
CA VAL A 40 8.95 -20.48 1.78
C VAL A 40 8.41 -21.07 3.07
N LYS A 41 8.72 -22.35 3.33
CA LYS A 41 8.29 -23.06 4.55
C LYS A 41 6.77 -23.01 4.82
N GLY A 42 5.96 -23.14 3.76
CA GLY A 42 4.49 -23.11 3.86
C GLY A 42 3.88 -21.70 3.95
N LEU A 43 4.70 -20.65 3.79
CA LEU A 43 4.23 -19.25 3.73
C LEU A 43 4.57 -18.66 2.36
N TYR A 44 3.68 -17.84 1.80
CA TYR A 44 3.97 -17.10 0.57
C TYR A 44 4.71 -15.80 0.91
N GLU A 45 5.97 -15.70 0.48
CA GLU A 45 6.81 -14.53 0.66
C GLU A 45 7.06 -13.84 -0.68
N GLY A 46 6.60 -12.59 -0.80
CA GLY A 46 6.82 -11.74 -1.97
C GLY A 46 8.01 -10.81 -1.79
N GLU A 47 8.69 -10.47 -2.89
CA GLU A 47 9.67 -9.38 -2.86
C GLU A 47 8.95 -8.03 -2.72
N ARG A 48 9.49 -7.16 -1.87
CA ARG A 48 9.02 -5.78 -1.73
C ARG A 48 9.46 -4.96 -2.94
N ILE A 49 8.49 -4.51 -3.72
CA ILE A 49 8.69 -3.69 -4.91
C ILE A 49 7.98 -2.34 -4.78
N ALA A 50 8.39 -1.38 -5.60
CA ALA A 50 7.82 -0.04 -5.70
C ALA A 50 7.40 0.22 -7.15
N ILE A 51 6.10 0.40 -7.36
CA ILE A 51 5.49 0.53 -8.69
C ILE A 51 4.90 1.94 -8.83
N PRO A 52 5.40 2.78 -9.75
CA PRO A 52 4.77 4.05 -10.04
C PRO A 52 3.49 3.85 -10.86
N GLY A 53 2.46 4.66 -10.63
CA GLY A 53 1.24 4.63 -11.43
C GLY A 53 0.19 5.64 -10.97
N TYR A 54 -1.01 5.52 -11.52
CA TYR A 54 -2.14 6.40 -11.25
C TYR A 54 -3.25 5.63 -10.56
N LEU A 55 -3.64 6.05 -9.37
CA LEU A 55 -4.69 5.35 -8.62
C LEU A 55 -6.05 5.55 -9.24
N SER A 56 -6.85 4.50 -9.21
CA SER A 56 -8.25 4.57 -9.53
C SER A 56 -9.06 3.58 -8.71
N VAL A 57 -10.34 3.85 -8.61
CA VAL A 57 -11.28 3.00 -7.92
C VAL A 57 -11.69 1.89 -8.88
N SER A 58 -11.25 0.66 -8.57
CA SER A 58 -11.76 -0.56 -9.23
C SER A 58 -13.21 -0.81 -8.80
N GLY A 59 -13.99 -1.62 -9.52
CA GLY A 59 -15.41 -1.91 -9.24
C GLY A 59 -15.69 -2.51 -7.84
N MET A 60 -15.59 -1.66 -6.82
CA MET A 60 -15.12 -1.95 -5.46
C MET A 60 -15.70 -3.20 -4.82
N LEU A 61 -14.80 -4.10 -4.40
CA LEU A 61 -15.09 -5.07 -3.35
C LEU A 61 -14.36 -4.63 -2.09
N LEU A 62 -15.11 -4.04 -1.15
CA LEU A 62 -14.65 -3.91 0.22
C LEU A 62 -14.72 -5.30 0.84
N GLN A 63 -13.58 -5.90 1.14
CA GLN A 63 -13.54 -7.19 1.81
C GLN A 63 -12.93 -6.99 3.21
N ASN A 64 -13.78 -6.97 4.23
CA ASN A 64 -13.41 -6.68 5.61
C ASN A 64 -12.74 -5.31 5.75
N ASP A 65 -11.41 -5.32 5.83
CA ASP A 65 -10.52 -4.21 6.15
C ASP A 65 -9.61 -3.84 4.97
N THR A 66 -9.85 -4.41 3.80
CA THR A 66 -9.10 -4.10 2.58
C THR A 66 -10.02 -3.60 1.48
N ILE A 67 -9.47 -2.68 0.68
CA ILE A 67 -10.06 -2.22 -0.57
C ILE A 67 -9.11 -2.54 -1.70
N ASN A 68 -9.66 -3.07 -2.79
CA ASN A 68 -8.92 -3.25 -4.03
C ASN A 68 -9.06 -1.99 -4.89
N LEU A 69 -7.93 -1.37 -5.19
CA LEU A 69 -7.81 -0.25 -6.11
C LEU A 69 -7.11 -0.72 -7.38
N ASP A 70 -7.35 -0.02 -8.48
CA ASP A 70 -6.57 -0.21 -9.70
C ASP A 70 -5.43 0.82 -9.72
N LEU A 71 -4.23 0.37 -10.02
CA LEU A 71 -3.09 1.20 -10.34
C LEU A 71 -2.88 1.14 -11.85
N TYR A 72 -3.03 2.27 -12.54
CA TYR A 72 -2.85 2.36 -13.98
C TYR A 72 -1.45 2.84 -14.35
N GLU A 73 -0.92 2.33 -15.45
CA GLU A 73 0.38 2.75 -16.00
C GLU A 73 0.36 4.21 -16.47
N THR A 74 -0.79 4.65 -17.00
CA THR A 74 -0.96 5.99 -17.59
C THR A 74 -2.18 6.70 -16.98
N PRO A 75 -2.24 8.05 -17.02
CA PRO A 75 -3.35 8.79 -16.43
C PRO A 75 -4.69 8.47 -17.12
N ASP A 76 -5.78 8.90 -16.49
CA ASP A 76 -7.16 8.74 -16.99
C ASP A 76 -7.59 7.29 -17.22
N ARG A 77 -7.09 6.35 -16.40
CA ARG A 77 -7.43 4.92 -16.46
C ARG A 77 -7.07 4.27 -17.81
N LYS A 78 -6.01 4.75 -18.45
CA LYS A 78 -5.53 4.23 -19.74
C LYS A 78 -4.39 3.23 -19.54
N GLY A 79 -4.19 2.38 -20.55
CA GLY A 79 -3.11 1.41 -20.57
C GLY A 79 -3.36 0.21 -19.66
N LYS A 80 -2.27 -0.41 -19.19
CA LYS A 80 -2.35 -1.58 -18.30
C LYS A 80 -2.76 -1.15 -16.90
N SER A 81 -3.52 -2.00 -16.22
CA SER A 81 -3.85 -1.86 -14.80
C SER A 81 -3.34 -3.04 -14.00
N ILE A 82 -3.07 -2.78 -12.73
CA ILE A 82 -2.72 -3.76 -11.72
C ILE A 82 -3.66 -3.56 -10.54
N THR A 83 -4.16 -4.65 -9.97
CA THR A 83 -4.98 -4.54 -8.76
C THR A 83 -4.09 -4.50 -7.53
N VAL A 84 -4.31 -3.49 -6.69
CA VAL A 84 -3.58 -3.28 -5.44
C VAL A 84 -4.57 -3.33 -4.28
N SER A 85 -4.30 -4.20 -3.31
CA SER A 85 -5.10 -4.37 -2.11
C SER A 85 -4.51 -3.53 -0.99
N VAL A 86 -5.27 -2.54 -0.53
CA VAL A 86 -4.87 -1.57 0.49
C VAL A 86 -5.69 -1.79 1.74
N ARG A 87 -5.04 -1.84 2.90
CA ARG A 87 -5.77 -1.87 4.18
C ARG A 87 -6.38 -0.50 4.46
N THR A 88 -7.64 -0.48 4.90
CA THR A 88 -8.38 0.74 5.22
C THR A 88 -8.02 1.27 6.60
N HIS A 89 -7.54 0.41 7.51
CA HIS A 89 -7.10 0.78 8.85
C HIS A 89 -5.87 -0.01 9.33
N GLY A 90 -5.24 0.46 10.41
CA GLY A 90 -4.14 -0.23 11.10
C GLY A 90 -2.81 -0.23 10.36
N GLY A 91 -2.67 0.55 9.28
CA GLY A 91 -1.45 0.68 8.49
C GLY A 91 -0.97 2.12 8.37
N LYS A 92 0.13 2.33 7.65
CA LYS A 92 0.69 3.65 7.33
C LYS A 92 -0.17 4.45 6.35
N ASN A 93 -1.07 3.78 5.63
CA ASN A 93 -2.06 4.40 4.79
C ASN A 93 -3.40 4.27 5.48
N ALA A 94 -4.12 5.38 5.65
CA ALA A 94 -5.49 5.37 6.13
C ALA A 94 -6.40 5.77 4.99
N ILE A 95 -7.49 5.03 4.79
CA ILE A 95 -8.47 5.37 3.77
C ILE A 95 -9.72 5.83 4.51
N ASP A 96 -10.23 7.01 4.13
CA ASP A 96 -11.49 7.47 4.68
C ASP A 96 -12.58 6.42 4.43
N LYS A 97 -13.51 6.29 5.37
CA LYS A 97 -14.60 5.34 5.21
C LYS A 97 -15.42 5.72 3.99
N LEU A 98 -15.47 4.84 3.00
CA LEU A 98 -16.26 5.06 1.80
C LEU A 98 -17.76 4.93 2.10
N ALA A 99 -18.55 5.88 1.59
CA ALA A 99 -20.00 5.84 1.70
C ALA A 99 -20.60 4.74 0.80
N LYS A 100 -21.86 4.34 1.04
CA LYS A 100 -22.56 3.41 0.12
C LYS A 100 -22.76 4.00 -1.28
N THR A 101 -22.90 5.32 -1.37
CA THR A 101 -23.11 6.08 -2.62
C THR A 101 -21.83 6.73 -3.13
N TYR A 102 -20.70 6.12 -2.78
CA TYR A 102 -19.37 6.63 -3.07
C TYR A 102 -19.14 6.89 -4.57
N GLN A 103 -18.51 8.02 -4.86
CA GLN A 103 -18.04 8.40 -6.19
C GLN A 103 -16.51 8.37 -6.24
N GLU A 104 -15.93 8.23 -7.43
CA GLU A 104 -14.46 8.18 -7.61
C GLU A 104 -13.74 9.34 -6.88
N GLY A 105 -14.27 10.57 -6.95
CA GLY A 105 -13.70 11.75 -6.32
C GLY A 105 -13.76 11.75 -4.78
N ASP A 106 -14.50 10.84 -4.17
CA ASP A 106 -14.56 10.69 -2.72
C ASP A 106 -13.36 9.90 -2.17
N LEU A 107 -12.49 9.34 -3.04
CA LEU A 107 -11.29 8.63 -2.58
C LEU A 107 -10.40 9.58 -1.81
N LYS A 108 -10.07 9.23 -0.57
CA LYS A 108 -9.08 9.93 0.23
C LYS A 108 -8.21 8.93 0.92
N ILE A 109 -6.94 8.94 0.57
CA ILE A 109 -5.88 8.11 1.13
C ILE A 109 -4.91 9.03 1.83
N HIS A 110 -4.80 8.88 3.14
CA HIS A 110 -3.80 9.58 3.95
C HIS A 110 -2.54 8.73 4.02
N THR A 111 -1.44 9.26 3.51
CA THR A 111 -0.14 8.57 3.46
C THR A 111 0.58 8.62 4.80
N ALA A 112 1.65 7.83 4.92
CA ALA A 112 2.55 7.86 6.06
C ALA A 112 3.20 9.23 6.30
N THR A 113 3.34 10.02 5.23
CA THR A 113 3.97 11.35 5.22
C THR A 113 2.98 12.46 5.57
N GLY A 114 1.70 12.13 5.79
CA GLY A 114 0.65 13.10 6.10
C GLY A 114 0.02 13.76 4.88
N GLU A 115 0.30 13.25 3.67
CA GLU A 115 -0.33 13.73 2.44
C GLU A 115 -1.69 13.06 2.25
N THR A 116 -2.67 13.81 1.73
CA THR A 116 -3.93 13.24 1.27
C THR A 116 -3.89 13.09 -0.24
N LEU A 117 -4.08 11.87 -0.72
CA LEU A 117 -4.15 11.49 -2.12
C LEU A 117 -5.59 11.11 -2.50
N GLY A 118 -5.98 11.48 -3.71
CA GLY A 118 -7.27 11.15 -4.29
C GLY A 118 -7.19 10.16 -5.44
N SER A 119 -8.33 9.94 -6.08
CA SER A 119 -8.39 9.25 -7.36
C SER A 119 -7.60 10.03 -8.41
N LYS A 120 -6.94 9.32 -9.33
CA LYS A 120 -6.14 9.83 -10.45
C LYS A 120 -4.80 10.45 -10.06
N ASP A 121 -4.50 10.55 -8.77
CA ASP A 121 -3.18 10.98 -8.34
C ASP A 121 -2.11 9.99 -8.78
N LYS A 122 -0.97 10.54 -9.18
CA LYS A 122 0.23 9.77 -9.44
C LYS A 122 0.87 9.41 -8.11
N VAL A 123 1.18 8.13 -7.96
CA VAL A 123 1.71 7.55 -6.72
C VAL A 123 2.84 6.59 -7.00
N ILE A 124 3.57 6.26 -5.95
CA ILE A 124 4.45 5.09 -5.87
C ILE A 124 3.83 4.14 -4.84
N ILE A 125 3.43 2.96 -5.31
CA ILE A 125 2.90 1.89 -4.47
C ILE A 125 4.03 0.96 -4.06
N HIS A 126 4.28 0.85 -2.76
CA HIS A 126 5.15 -0.19 -2.22
C HIS A 126 4.32 -1.39 -1.78
N ALA A 127 4.59 -2.53 -2.41
CA ALA A 127 3.78 -3.72 -2.24
C ALA A 127 4.56 -5.03 -2.41
N GLU A 128 3.93 -6.11 -1.96
CA GLU A 128 4.36 -7.49 -2.16
C GLU A 128 3.29 -8.21 -2.97
N HIS A 129 3.69 -9.08 -3.89
CA HIS A 129 2.73 -9.87 -4.66
C HIS A 129 1.94 -10.80 -3.71
N ILE A 130 0.62 -10.85 -3.84
CA ILE A 130 -0.20 -11.84 -3.16
C ILE A 130 -0.18 -13.07 -4.06
N GLY A 131 0.62 -14.08 -3.72
CA GLY A 131 0.75 -15.32 -4.51
C GLY A 131 -0.62 -15.85 -4.98
N SER A 132 -0.64 -16.57 -6.09
CA SER A 132 -1.89 -17.15 -6.60
C SER A 132 -2.17 -18.49 -5.94
N PRO A 133 -3.23 -18.63 -5.12
CA PRO A 133 -3.57 -19.91 -4.52
C PRO A 133 -4.00 -20.96 -5.56
N LEU A 134 -4.30 -20.54 -6.80
CA LEU A 134 -4.74 -21.41 -7.90
C LEU A 134 -3.63 -21.71 -8.92
N GLY A 135 -2.41 -21.20 -8.72
CA GLY A 135 -1.31 -21.37 -9.67
C GLY A 135 -1.44 -20.56 -10.96
N GLU A 136 -2.53 -19.80 -11.13
CA GLU A 136 -2.71 -18.91 -12.27
C GLU A 136 -1.98 -17.57 -12.07
N PRO A 137 -1.44 -16.93 -13.13
CA PRO A 137 -0.85 -15.60 -13.02
C PRO A 137 -1.90 -14.57 -12.57
N SER A 138 -1.92 -14.22 -11.28
CA SER A 138 -2.66 -13.08 -10.76
C SER A 138 -1.77 -11.85 -10.78
N CYS A 139 -2.30 -10.65 -11.01
CA CYS A 139 -1.55 -9.41 -10.79
C CYS A 139 -2.17 -8.62 -9.63
N LEU A 140 -2.09 -9.22 -8.44
CA LEU A 140 -2.66 -8.69 -7.21
C LEU A 140 -1.55 -8.47 -6.19
N PHE A 141 -1.49 -7.26 -5.63
CA PHE A 141 -0.45 -6.88 -4.68
C PHE A 141 -1.02 -6.43 -3.34
N LYS A 142 -0.36 -6.77 -2.24
CA LYS A 142 -0.65 -6.25 -0.91
C LYS A 142 0.19 -5.01 -0.66
N VAL A 143 -0.48 -3.87 -0.49
CA VAL A 143 0.16 -2.58 -0.27
C VAL A 143 0.51 -2.38 1.19
N PHE A 144 1.72 -1.89 1.45
CA PHE A 144 2.16 -1.48 2.79
C PHE A 144 2.46 0.02 2.89
N ILE A 145 2.95 0.68 1.83
CA ILE A 145 3.18 2.14 1.79
C ILE A 145 2.67 2.70 0.45
N ILE A 146 2.03 3.86 0.51
CA ILE A 146 1.67 4.69 -0.65
C ILE A 146 2.39 6.04 -0.48
N GLU A 147 3.12 6.46 -1.52
CA GLU A 147 3.80 7.75 -1.58
C GLU A 147 3.31 8.54 -2.79
N LYS A 148 3.36 9.87 -2.70
CA LYS A 148 3.14 10.72 -3.86
C LYS A 148 4.24 10.51 -4.90
N GLY A 149 3.86 10.38 -6.17
CA GLY A 149 4.75 10.05 -7.29
C GLY A 149 4.98 11.16 -8.31
#